data_AF-A0A1F7LLU4-F1
#
_entry.id   AF-A0A1F7LLU4-F1
#
_cell.length_a   1.000
_cell.length_b   1.000
_cell.length_c   1.000
_cell.angle_alpha   90.00
_cell.angle_beta   90.00
_cell.angle_gamma   90.00
#
_symmetry.space_group_name_H-M   'P 1'
#
loop_
_entity.id
_entity.type
_entity.pdbx_description
1 polymer ?
#
loop_
_entity_poly.entity_id
_entity_poly.type
_entity_poly.pdbx_seq_one_letter_code
_entity_poly.pdbx_strand_id
1 'polypeptide(L)'
;MLKGLLLAAGAFCAFVPLHVTVFHLVAPQRRFGAMVRLHAALALALTAAYVATPPDVWVLPAGWAGAGWLIDVANGLLVHSLLFVGYSMFYFLVDRGFSARILIEIERVPDRALSPEGVARMYSLDQVVERRLDEMLDLGSLIKEGDRYRITPRGRREARLFASMKSFFRMGPGG
;
A
#
# COMPACT_ATOMS: atom_id res chain seq x y z
N MET A 1 -5.21 -13.28 23.29
CA MET A 1 -4.22 -12.39 22.64
C MET A 1 -3.47 -13.12 21.55
N LEU A 2 -2.97 -14.32 21.81
CA LEU A 2 -2.15 -15.02 20.82
C LEU A 2 -2.98 -15.51 19.61
N LYS A 3 -4.25 -15.90 19.82
CA LYS A 3 -5.15 -16.30 18.73
C LYS A 3 -5.36 -15.17 17.71
N GLY A 4 -5.66 -13.95 18.15
CA GLY A 4 -5.83 -12.81 17.25
C GLY A 4 -4.57 -12.54 16.43
N LEU A 5 -3.39 -12.64 17.04
CA LEU A 5 -2.10 -12.49 16.36
C LEU A 5 -1.84 -13.59 15.33
N LEU A 6 -2.12 -14.86 15.67
CA LEU A 6 -1.98 -15.98 14.74
C LEU A 6 -2.90 -15.85 13.53
N LEU A 7 -4.16 -15.49 13.74
CA LEU A 7 -5.09 -15.25 12.66
C LEU A 7 -4.70 -14.03 11.81
N ALA A 8 -4.15 -12.98 12.43
CA ALA A 8 -3.59 -11.83 11.70
C ALA A 8 -2.42 -12.20 10.80
N ALA A 9 -1.47 -12.99 11.33
CA ALA A 9 -0.35 -13.51 10.57
C ALA A 9 -0.83 -14.41 9.43
N GLY A 10 -1.76 -15.34 9.69
CA GLY A 10 -2.35 -16.20 8.68
C GLY A 10 -3.08 -15.42 7.58
N ALA A 11 -3.90 -14.44 7.94
CA ALA A 11 -4.60 -13.57 7.00
C ALA A 11 -3.62 -12.76 6.14
N PHE A 12 -2.51 -12.28 6.72
CA PHE A 12 -1.47 -11.59 5.96
C PHE A 12 -0.66 -12.54 5.05
N CYS A 13 -0.34 -13.74 5.52
CA CYS A 13 0.27 -14.80 4.70
C CYS A 13 -0.63 -15.22 3.54
N ALA A 14 -1.96 -15.15 3.68
CA ALA A 14 -2.89 -15.33 2.58
C ALA A 14 -2.98 -14.09 1.67
N PHE A 15 -2.91 -12.88 2.23
CA PHE A 15 -2.97 -11.62 1.50
C PHE A 15 -1.91 -11.54 0.41
N VAL A 16 -0.64 -11.84 0.73
CA VAL A 16 0.48 -11.71 -0.21
C VAL A 16 0.31 -12.56 -1.48
N PRO A 17 0.11 -13.89 -1.42
CA PRO A 17 -0.07 -14.70 -2.62
C PRO A 17 -1.38 -14.37 -3.35
N LEU A 18 -2.47 -14.03 -2.64
CA LEU A 18 -3.72 -13.60 -3.29
C LEU A 18 -3.53 -12.30 -4.07
N HIS A 19 -2.84 -11.33 -3.49
CA HIS A 19 -2.49 -10.09 -4.16
C HIS A 19 -1.69 -10.37 -5.43
N VAL A 20 -0.61 -11.15 -5.33
CA VAL A 20 0.22 -11.54 -6.49
C VAL A 20 -0.62 -12.22 -7.55
N THR A 21 -1.44 -13.20 -7.17
CA THR A 21 -2.29 -13.97 -8.09
C THR A 21 -3.30 -13.06 -8.81
N VAL A 22 -4.03 -12.23 -8.07
CA VAL A 22 -5.01 -11.29 -8.66
C VAL A 22 -4.34 -10.33 -9.63
N PHE A 23 -3.14 -9.84 -9.32
CA PHE A 23 -2.43 -8.90 -10.19
C PHE A 23 -1.89 -9.55 -11.46
N HIS A 24 -1.46 -10.82 -11.39
CA HIS A 24 -1.02 -11.57 -12.58
C HIS A 24 -2.19 -11.99 -13.47
N LEU A 25 -3.36 -12.32 -12.90
CA LEU A 25 -4.49 -12.83 -13.67
C LEU A 25 -5.42 -11.75 -14.20
N VAL A 26 -5.65 -10.68 -13.43
CA VAL A 26 -6.69 -9.67 -13.74
C VAL A 26 -6.09 -8.33 -14.15
N ALA A 27 -4.83 -8.05 -13.78
CA ALA A 27 -4.15 -6.78 -14.04
C ALA A 27 -5.04 -5.55 -13.70
N PRO A 28 -5.44 -5.38 -12.43
CA PRO A 28 -6.43 -4.37 -12.06
C PRO A 28 -5.95 -2.96 -12.40
N GLN A 29 -6.81 -2.19 -13.10
CA GLN A 29 -6.54 -0.78 -13.42
C GLN A 29 -6.28 0.03 -12.13
N ARG A 30 -7.16 -0.14 -11.13
CA ARG A 30 -7.01 0.50 -9.80
C ARG A 30 -6.24 -0.42 -8.84
N ARG A 31 -4.94 -0.57 -9.05
CA ARG A 31 -4.04 -1.46 -8.28
C ARG A 31 -4.20 -1.30 -6.77
N PHE A 32 -3.97 -0.10 -6.23
CA PHE A 32 -4.08 0.12 -4.78
C PHE A 32 -5.51 -0.12 -4.26
N GLY A 33 -6.54 0.27 -5.02
CA GLY A 33 -7.93 -0.02 -4.66
C GLY A 33 -8.26 -1.51 -4.63
N ALA A 34 -7.62 -2.33 -5.47
CA ALA A 34 -7.73 -3.78 -5.40
C ALA A 34 -7.04 -4.34 -4.13
N MET A 35 -5.86 -3.84 -3.78
CA MET A 35 -5.16 -4.22 -2.54
C MET A 35 -6.00 -3.89 -1.30
N VAL A 36 -6.59 -2.69 -1.22
CA VAL A 36 -7.46 -2.29 -0.09
C VAL A 36 -8.69 -3.18 0.02
N ARG A 37 -9.35 -3.51 -1.11
CA ARG A 37 -10.49 -4.43 -1.10
C ARG A 37 -10.12 -5.83 -0.61
N LEU A 38 -8.96 -6.34 -1.04
CA LEU A 38 -8.47 -7.64 -0.61
C LEU A 38 -8.14 -7.64 0.89
N HIS A 39 -7.47 -6.59 1.38
CA HIS A 39 -7.22 -6.40 2.81
C HIS A 39 -8.52 -6.35 3.62
N ALA A 40 -9.51 -5.57 3.19
CA ALA A 40 -10.81 -5.50 3.86
C ALA A 40 -11.52 -6.87 3.88
N ALA A 41 -11.48 -7.62 2.77
CA ALA A 41 -12.06 -8.96 2.70
C ALA A 41 -11.37 -9.93 3.69
N LEU A 42 -10.04 -9.88 3.81
CA LEU A 42 -9.28 -10.72 4.72
C LEU A 42 -9.41 -10.28 6.18
N ALA A 43 -9.60 -9.00 6.45
CA ALA A 43 -9.95 -8.50 7.79
C ALA A 43 -11.32 -9.05 8.25
N LEU A 44 -12.32 -9.07 7.36
CA LEU A 44 -13.61 -9.71 7.63
C LEU A 44 -13.47 -11.22 7.83
N ALA A 45 -12.70 -11.89 6.98
CA ALA A 45 -12.43 -13.32 7.11
C ALA A 45 -11.71 -13.65 8.43
N LEU A 46 -10.78 -12.79 8.88
CA LEU A 46 -10.12 -12.91 10.17
C LEU A 46 -11.14 -12.83 11.31
N THR A 47 -12.05 -11.85 11.30
CA THR A 47 -13.09 -11.73 12.32
C THR A 47 -14.00 -12.95 12.34
N ALA A 48 -14.42 -13.43 11.15
CA ALA A 48 -15.22 -14.65 11.04
C ALA A 48 -14.47 -15.88 11.56
N ALA A 49 -13.20 -16.05 11.20
CA ALA A 49 -12.34 -17.12 11.68
C ALA A 49 -12.14 -17.05 13.19
N TYR A 50 -12.03 -15.85 13.77
CA TYR A 50 -11.92 -15.69 15.21
C TYR A 50 -13.15 -16.27 15.93
N VAL A 51 -14.36 -16.02 15.41
CA VAL A 51 -15.61 -16.54 15.98
C VAL A 51 -15.76 -18.05 15.75
N ALA A 52 -15.37 -18.55 14.58
CA ALA A 52 -15.57 -19.95 14.19
C ALA A 52 -14.55 -20.92 14.79
N THR A 53 -13.38 -20.43 15.21
CA THR A 53 -12.31 -21.27 15.78
C THR A 53 -12.39 -21.30 17.30
N PRO A 54 -11.96 -22.37 17.98
CA PRO A 54 -11.88 -22.41 19.43
C PRO A 54 -10.78 -21.46 19.94
N PRO A 55 -10.77 -21.11 21.25
CA PRO A 55 -9.81 -20.18 21.82
C PRO A 55 -8.35 -20.60 21.68
N ASP A 56 -8.10 -21.90 21.63
CA ASP A 56 -6.79 -22.50 21.46
C ASP A 56 -6.37 -22.63 19.99
N VAL A 57 -7.27 -22.37 19.02
CA VAL A 57 -7.03 -22.62 17.59
C VAL A 57 -6.46 -24.03 17.35
N TRP A 58 -6.84 -25.00 18.20
CA TRP A 58 -6.35 -26.38 18.21
C TRP A 58 -4.84 -26.59 18.44
N VAL A 59 -4.06 -25.53 18.70
CA VAL A 59 -2.58 -25.58 18.79
C VAL A 59 -2.03 -24.85 20.02
N LEU A 60 -2.78 -23.93 20.62
CA LEU A 60 -2.33 -23.09 21.73
C LEU A 60 -2.59 -23.75 23.10
N PRO A 61 -1.63 -23.66 24.05
CA PRO A 61 -1.87 -24.05 25.44
C PRO A 61 -2.99 -23.21 26.08
N ALA A 62 -3.90 -23.87 26.82
CA ALA A 62 -5.10 -23.26 27.39
C ALA A 62 -4.85 -22.01 28.27
N GLY A 63 -3.65 -21.84 28.83
CA GLY A 63 -3.29 -20.69 29.68
C GLY A 63 -3.05 -19.36 28.95
N TRP A 64 -3.04 -19.34 27.61
CA TRP A 64 -2.61 -18.17 26.82
C TRP A 64 -3.78 -17.32 26.26
N ALA A 65 -5.01 -17.63 26.68
CA ALA A 65 -6.25 -16.97 26.23
C ALA A 65 -6.64 -15.69 27.02
N GLY A 66 -5.78 -15.21 27.93
CA GLY A 66 -6.18 -14.41 29.10
C GLY A 66 -6.45 -12.89 28.97
N ALA A 67 -6.85 -12.33 27.82
CA ALA A 67 -7.14 -10.88 27.73
C ALA A 67 -8.59 -10.51 27.36
N GLY A 68 -9.48 -11.50 27.24
CA GLY A 68 -10.84 -11.26 26.73
C GLY A 68 -10.89 -11.15 25.21
N TRP A 69 -12.03 -11.56 24.65
CA TRP A 69 -12.20 -11.75 23.21
C TRP A 69 -12.08 -10.44 22.41
N LEU A 70 -12.59 -9.32 22.95
CA LEU A 70 -12.59 -8.03 22.25
C LEU A 70 -11.17 -7.50 22.04
N ILE A 71 -10.33 -7.57 23.09
CA ILE A 71 -8.93 -7.14 23.03
C ILE A 71 -8.16 -8.00 22.03
N ASP A 72 -8.47 -9.29 21.96
CA ASP A 72 -7.81 -10.23 21.06
C ASP A 72 -8.16 -9.95 19.58
N VAL A 73 -9.44 -9.76 19.27
CA VAL A 73 -9.90 -9.38 17.93
C VAL A 73 -9.35 -8.03 17.51
N ALA A 74 -9.43 -7.03 18.40
CA ALA A 74 -8.92 -5.68 18.13
C ALA A 74 -7.42 -5.70 17.84
N ASN A 75 -6.63 -6.44 18.62
CA ASN A 75 -5.21 -6.61 18.37
C ASN A 75 -4.93 -7.34 17.05
N GLY A 76 -5.67 -8.41 16.74
CA GLY A 76 -5.54 -9.11 15.47
C GLY A 76 -5.80 -8.20 14.26
N LEU A 77 -6.89 -7.42 14.30
CA LEU A 77 -7.22 -6.44 13.26
C LEU A 77 -6.16 -5.33 13.15
N LEU A 78 -5.68 -4.82 14.29
CA LEU A 78 -4.64 -3.81 14.32
C LEU A 78 -3.35 -4.33 13.68
N VAL A 79 -2.88 -5.51 14.09
CA VAL A 79 -1.65 -6.13 13.56
C VAL A 79 -1.79 -6.43 12.08
N HIS A 80 -2.92 -6.99 11.64
CA HIS A 80 -3.18 -7.22 10.22
C HIS A 80 -3.14 -5.91 9.41
N SER A 81 -3.71 -4.83 9.95
CA SER A 81 -3.70 -3.50 9.33
C SER A 81 -2.29 -2.90 9.27
N LEU A 82 -1.49 -3.04 10.33
CA LEU A 82 -0.11 -2.56 10.36
C LEU A 82 0.77 -3.33 9.35
N LEU A 83 0.60 -4.65 9.24
CA LEU A 83 1.27 -5.45 8.22
C LEU A 83 0.86 -5.02 6.81
N PHE A 84 -0.42 -4.76 6.57
CA PHE A 84 -0.91 -4.24 5.30
C PHE A 84 -0.33 -2.86 4.96
N VAL A 85 -0.24 -1.95 5.94
CA VAL A 85 0.38 -0.62 5.75
C VAL A 85 1.86 -0.76 5.41
N GLY A 86 2.61 -1.58 6.16
CA GLY A 86 4.03 -1.85 5.88
C GLY A 86 4.23 -2.45 4.50
N TYR A 87 3.40 -3.42 4.11
CA TYR A 87 3.40 -3.98 2.76
C TYR A 87 3.07 -2.94 1.69
N SER A 88 2.10 -2.05 1.94
CA SER A 88 1.74 -0.99 1.01
C SER A 88 2.88 -0.01 0.81
N MET A 89 3.63 0.33 1.86
CA MET A 89 4.85 1.13 1.76
C MET A 89 5.90 0.45 0.88
N PHE A 90 6.14 -0.85 1.08
CA PHE A 90 7.04 -1.63 0.23
C PHE A 90 6.56 -1.67 -1.23
N TYR A 91 5.29 -1.95 -1.46
CA TYR A 91 4.69 -1.96 -2.78
C TYR A 91 4.90 -0.62 -3.51
N PHE A 92 4.61 0.50 -2.84
CA PHE A 92 4.78 1.83 -3.43
C PHE A 92 6.26 2.19 -3.66
N LEU A 93 7.16 1.75 -2.77
CA LEU A 93 8.59 1.93 -2.96
C LEU A 93 9.07 1.25 -4.25
N VAL A 94 8.60 0.03 -4.51
CA VAL A 94 8.99 -0.74 -5.71
C VAL A 94 8.28 -0.25 -6.97
N ASP A 95 6.97 -0.01 -6.92
CA ASP A 95 6.14 0.37 -8.08
C ASP A 95 6.38 1.83 -8.52
N ARG A 96 6.63 2.73 -7.55
CA ARG A 96 6.64 4.19 -7.77
C ARG A 96 7.95 4.86 -7.39
N GLY A 97 8.88 4.15 -6.77
CA GLY A 97 10.17 4.69 -6.36
C GLY A 97 11.06 5.00 -7.56
N PHE A 98 11.41 6.27 -7.71
CA PHE A 98 12.35 6.74 -8.74
C PHE A 98 13.68 5.99 -8.65
N SER A 99 14.22 5.87 -7.43
CA SER A 99 15.49 5.20 -7.17
C SER A 99 15.47 3.72 -7.55
N ALA A 100 14.37 3.01 -7.26
CA ALA A 100 14.24 1.59 -7.62
C ALA A 100 14.29 1.41 -9.15
N ARG A 101 13.59 2.27 -9.91
CA ARG A 101 13.63 2.23 -11.37
C ARG A 101 15.01 2.56 -11.93
N ILE A 102 15.68 3.59 -11.40
CA ILE A 102 17.05 3.95 -11.83
C ILE A 102 18.01 2.77 -11.62
N LEU A 103 17.94 2.11 -10.46
CA LEU A 103 18.77 0.93 -10.18
C LEU A 103 18.50 -0.22 -11.15
N ILE A 104 17.23 -0.49 -11.46
CA ILE A 104 16.85 -1.54 -12.44
C ILE A 104 17.37 -1.20 -13.84
N GLU A 105 17.27 0.04 -14.28
CA GLU A 105 17.76 0.43 -15.61
C GLU A 105 19.29 0.40 -15.70
N ILE A 106 20.00 0.83 -14.65
CA ILE A 106 21.46 0.71 -14.59
C ILE A 106 21.87 -0.76 -14.62
N GLU A 107 21.21 -1.65 -13.87
CA GLU A 107 21.54 -3.09 -13.86
C GLU A 107 21.33 -3.77 -15.22
N ARG A 108 20.45 -3.22 -16.08
CA ARG A 108 20.10 -3.80 -17.38
C ARG A 108 21.08 -3.45 -18.51
N VAL A 109 21.89 -2.39 -18.37
CA VAL A 109 22.86 -2.01 -19.42
C VAL A 109 24.15 -2.83 -19.30
N PRO A 110 24.86 -3.13 -20.41
CA PRO A 110 26.00 -4.05 -20.42
C PRO A 110 27.09 -3.72 -19.40
N ASP A 111 27.41 -2.43 -19.23
CA ASP A 111 28.47 -1.97 -18.33
C ASP A 111 27.99 -1.65 -16.91
N ARG A 112 26.70 -1.86 -16.63
CA ARG A 112 26.03 -1.51 -15.36
C ARG A 112 26.30 -0.09 -14.88
N ALA A 113 26.46 0.83 -15.83
CA ALA A 113 26.81 2.21 -15.57
C ALA A 113 26.08 3.13 -16.55
N LEU A 114 25.52 4.23 -16.02
CA LEU A 114 24.91 5.29 -16.82
C LEU A 114 25.42 6.64 -16.33
N SER A 115 25.68 7.56 -17.26
CA SER A 115 25.90 8.96 -16.92
C SER A 115 24.58 9.62 -16.47
N PRO A 116 24.62 10.77 -15.77
CA PRO A 116 23.42 11.53 -15.44
C PRO A 116 22.54 11.84 -16.66
N GLU A 117 23.12 12.17 -17.82
CA GLU A 117 22.35 12.38 -19.06
C GLU A 117 21.77 11.07 -19.63
N GLY A 118 22.46 9.95 -19.40
CA GLY A 118 21.95 8.61 -19.73
C GLY A 118 20.70 8.27 -18.93
N VAL A 119 20.73 8.50 -17.61
CA VAL A 119 19.57 8.30 -16.72
C VAL A 119 18.41 9.24 -17.11
N ALA A 120 18.70 10.53 -17.33
CA ALA A 120 17.68 11.51 -17.70
C ALA A 120 16.99 11.18 -19.04
N ARG A 121 17.72 10.63 -20.02
CA ARG A 121 17.14 10.21 -21.31
C ARG A 121 16.18 9.03 -21.19
N MET A 122 16.46 8.10 -20.28
CA MET A 122 15.55 6.98 -20.00
C MET A 122 14.36 7.39 -19.12
N TYR A 123 14.43 8.59 -18.54
CA TYR A 123 13.52 9.06 -17.51
C TYR A 123 13.02 10.47 -17.85
N SER A 124 12.22 10.59 -18.90
CA SER A 124 11.64 11.88 -19.30
C SER A 124 10.74 12.42 -18.19
N LEU A 125 11.02 13.63 -17.72
CA LEU A 125 10.20 14.33 -16.72
C LEU A 125 8.73 14.41 -17.13
N ASP A 126 8.46 14.57 -18.43
CA ASP A 126 7.09 14.67 -18.96
C ASP A 126 6.27 13.41 -18.68
N GLN A 127 6.79 12.22 -18.96
CA GLN A 127 6.10 10.95 -18.67
C GLN A 127 5.85 10.77 -17.16
N VAL A 128 6.75 11.28 -16.31
CA VAL A 128 6.58 11.21 -14.86
C VAL A 128 5.44 12.10 -14.43
N VAL A 129 5.43 13.34 -14.88
CA VAL A 129 4.39 14.32 -14.57
C VAL A 129 3.04 13.82 -15.09
N GLU A 130 2.98 13.33 -16.33
CA GLU A 130 1.78 12.76 -16.93
C GLU A 130 1.24 11.58 -16.09
N ARG A 131 2.09 10.60 -15.76
CA ARG A 131 1.70 9.46 -14.92
C ARG A 131 1.18 9.90 -13.55
N ARG A 132 1.78 10.93 -12.94
CA ARG A 132 1.33 11.47 -11.65
C ARG A 132 -0.03 12.15 -11.78
N LEU A 133 -0.26 12.90 -12.85
CA LEU A 133 -1.53 13.57 -13.11
C LEU A 133 -2.65 12.55 -13.38
N ASP A 134 -2.37 11.50 -14.15
CA ASP A 134 -3.30 10.39 -14.38
C ASP A 134 -3.66 9.68 -13.07
N GLU A 135 -2.69 9.41 -12.20
CA GLU A 135 -2.94 8.87 -10.86
C GLU A 135 -3.85 9.80 -10.03
N MET A 136 -3.65 11.11 -10.10
CA MET A 136 -4.47 12.09 -9.38
C MET A 136 -5.89 12.22 -9.95
N LEU A 137 -6.07 11.99 -11.26
CA LEU A 137 -7.39 11.86 -11.89
C LEU A 137 -8.10 10.59 -11.40
N ASP A 138 -7.40 9.45 -11.40
CA ASP A 138 -7.93 8.15 -10.94
C ASP A 138 -8.36 8.18 -9.47
N LEU A 139 -7.61 8.89 -8.63
CA LEU A 139 -7.92 9.11 -7.22
C LEU A 139 -9.06 10.12 -7.01
N GLY A 140 -9.45 10.87 -8.04
CA GLY A 140 -10.49 11.90 -7.98
C GLY A 140 -10.04 13.19 -7.27
N SER A 141 -8.74 13.41 -7.15
CA SER A 141 -8.15 14.62 -6.56
C SER A 141 -8.09 15.75 -7.59
N LEU A 142 -8.00 15.40 -8.88
CA LEU A 142 -8.06 16.31 -10.02
C LEU A 142 -9.20 15.94 -10.97
N ILE A 143 -9.58 16.91 -11.80
CA ILE A 143 -10.36 16.72 -13.03
C ILE A 143 -9.64 17.41 -14.18
N LYS A 144 -9.77 16.87 -15.39
CA LYS A 144 -9.20 17.44 -16.62
C LYS A 144 -10.28 18.21 -17.37
N GLU A 145 -10.03 19.50 -17.63
CA GLU A 145 -10.90 20.42 -18.36
C GLU A 145 -10.13 20.96 -19.57
N GLY A 146 -10.28 20.30 -20.72
CA GLY A 146 -9.46 20.55 -21.91
C GLY A 146 -7.98 20.23 -21.64
N ASP A 147 -7.12 21.22 -21.79
CA ASP A 147 -5.67 21.11 -21.55
C ASP A 147 -5.25 21.55 -20.13
N ARG A 148 -6.22 21.72 -19.22
CA ARG A 148 -5.96 22.18 -17.84
C ARG A 148 -6.45 21.15 -16.83
N TYR A 149 -5.76 21.11 -15.69
CA TYR A 149 -6.17 20.32 -14.53
C TYR A 149 -6.77 21.24 -13.48
N ARG A 150 -7.94 20.87 -12.94
CA ARG A 150 -8.60 21.58 -11.84
C ARG A 150 -8.69 20.67 -10.62
N ILE A 151 -8.39 21.24 -9.45
CA ILE A 151 -8.46 20.53 -8.17
C ILE A 151 -9.91 20.32 -7.72
N THR A 152 -10.24 19.11 -7.26
CA THR A 152 -11.57 18.81 -6.71
C THR A 152 -11.68 19.29 -5.26
N PRO A 153 -12.89 19.37 -4.68
CA PRO A 153 -13.05 19.63 -3.24
C PRO A 153 -12.31 18.62 -2.37
N ARG A 154 -12.26 17.34 -2.81
CA ARG A 154 -11.48 16.28 -2.16
C ARG A 154 -9.98 16.56 -2.25
N GLY A 155 -9.47 16.82 -3.46
CA GLY A 155 -8.06 17.15 -3.67
C GLY A 155 -7.63 18.37 -2.86
N ARG A 156 -8.52 19.35 -2.67
CA ARG A 156 -8.26 20.52 -1.82
C ARG A 156 -8.07 20.16 -0.35
N ARG A 157 -8.84 19.19 0.18
CA ARG A 157 -8.65 18.69 1.55
C ARG A 157 -7.32 17.97 1.69
N GLU A 158 -6.99 17.10 0.75
CA GLU A 158 -5.72 16.37 0.71
C GLU A 158 -4.53 17.33 0.63
N ALA A 159 -4.58 18.33 -0.27
CA ALA A 159 -3.54 19.34 -0.41
C ALA A 159 -3.32 20.16 0.87
N ARG A 160 -4.41 20.55 1.55
CA ARG A 160 -4.32 21.27 2.83
C ARG A 160 -3.69 20.41 3.92
N LEU A 161 -4.11 19.15 4.04
CA LEU A 161 -3.53 18.22 5.00
C LEU A 161 -2.02 18.07 4.77
N PHE A 162 -1.60 17.82 3.53
CA PHE A 162 -0.19 17.68 3.20
C PHE A 162 0.60 18.97 3.43
N ALA A 163 0.04 20.14 3.09
CA ALA A 163 0.68 21.41 3.38
C ALA A 163 0.89 21.62 4.89
N SER A 164 -0.12 21.29 5.71
CA SER A 164 -0.01 21.35 7.17
C SER A 164 1.05 20.39 7.70
N MET A 165 1.10 19.15 7.21
CA MET A 165 2.12 18.18 7.59
C MET A 165 3.53 18.66 7.20
N LYS A 166 3.72 19.16 5.97
CA LYS A 166 5.01 19.69 5.52
C LYS A 166 5.46 20.87 6.37
N SER A 167 4.54 21.78 6.71
CA SER A 167 4.83 22.90 7.60
C SER A 167 5.21 22.42 9.00
N PHE A 168 4.44 21.49 9.56
CA PHE A 168 4.69 20.92 10.90
C PHE A 168 6.05 20.23 10.99
N PHE A 169 6.41 19.43 9.99
CA PHE A 169 7.68 18.72 9.93
C PHE A 169 8.84 19.52 9.29
N ARG A 170 8.60 20.80 8.91
CA ARG A 170 9.58 21.67 8.23
C ARG A 170 10.20 21.02 6.99
N MET A 171 9.39 20.32 6.21
CA MET A 171 9.82 19.69 4.96
C MET A 171 9.93 20.72 3.84
N GLY A 172 10.98 20.61 3.01
CA GLY A 172 11.21 21.46 1.85
C GLY A 172 10.16 21.31 0.71
N PRO A 173 10.36 21.99 -0.42
CA PRO A 173 9.44 21.95 -1.56
C PRO A 173 9.15 20.53 -2.09
N GLY A 174 10.04 19.56 -1.85
CA GLY A 174 9.90 18.18 -2.31
C GLY A 174 10.49 17.99 -3.71
N GLY A 175 10.56 16.74 -4.16
CA GLY A 175 10.99 16.33 -5.50
C GLY A 175 9.95 15.47 -6.18
#